data_AF-A0A0E9LX32-F1
#
_entry.id   AF-A0A0E9LX32-F1
#
_cell.length_a   1.000
_cell.length_b   1.000
_cell.length_c   1.000
_cell.angle_alpha   90.00
_cell.angle_beta   90.00
_cell.angle_gamma   90.00
#
_symmetry.space_group_name_H-M   'P 1'
#
loop_
_entity.id
_entity.type
_entity.pdbx_description
1 polymer ?
#
loop_
_entity_poly.entity_id
_entity_poly.type
_entity_poly.pdbx_seq_one_letter_code
_entity_poly.pdbx_strand_id
1 'polypeptide(L)'
;MELFTQPYFALFVIICIGFIIGNIKIAGVSLDISAIIFVALFFGHHGVVIPPIIGTLGLILFIYTIGMQAGPGFFDSFRKQGRALMVLTTIVIVSASLITFIAFYYTGIEMPVAIGLLTGALTSTPGLAAAIDATDSPLISIGYGIAYPFGVIGVILFVRLYPKITRANVKAAEDEYEKESHSGFPDILSRTFQVDNEAILNKSIKELKIRSMTGAVISRILHEGESVIPAPAAS
;
A
#
# COMPACT_ATOMS: atom_id res chain seq x y z
N MET A 1 25.88 7.87 -27.52
CA MET A 1 25.03 6.65 -27.51
C MET A 1 25.58 5.54 -26.63
N GLU A 2 26.87 5.54 -26.25
CA GLU A 2 27.44 4.49 -25.36
C GLU A 2 27.06 4.61 -23.87
N LEU A 3 26.70 5.80 -23.37
CA LEU A 3 26.29 5.96 -21.96
C LEU A 3 25.00 5.21 -21.62
N PHE A 4 24.06 5.11 -22.57
CA PHE A 4 22.80 4.36 -22.40
C PHE A 4 22.98 2.85 -22.55
N THR A 5 24.15 2.40 -23.00
CA THR A 5 24.49 0.97 -23.09
C THR A 5 24.88 0.42 -21.73
N GLN A 6 25.25 1.28 -20.77
CA GLN A 6 25.44 0.89 -19.38
C GLN A 6 24.07 0.69 -18.71
N PRO A 7 23.65 -0.55 -18.40
CA PRO A 7 22.27 -0.82 -18.04
C PRO A 7 21.81 -0.12 -16.76
N TYR A 8 22.73 0.09 -15.82
CA TYR A 8 22.46 0.81 -14.57
C TYR A 8 22.22 2.30 -14.79
N PHE A 9 22.96 2.92 -15.72
CA PHE A 9 22.74 4.33 -16.07
C PHE A 9 21.40 4.51 -16.79
N ALA A 10 21.07 3.60 -17.72
CA ALA A 10 19.78 3.61 -18.39
C ALA A 10 18.62 3.46 -17.41
N LEU A 11 18.72 2.53 -16.44
CA LEU A 11 17.73 2.37 -15.37
C LEU A 11 17.55 3.65 -14.56
N PHE A 12 18.66 4.28 -14.14
CA PHE A 12 18.61 5.55 -13.40
C PHE A 12 17.87 6.63 -14.18
N VAL A 13 18.19 6.80 -15.47
CA VAL A 13 17.52 7.79 -16.33
C VAL A 13 16.02 7.48 -16.49
N ILE A 14 15.66 6.22 -16.70
CA ILE A 14 14.26 5.79 -16.80
C ILE A 14 13.49 6.13 -15.53
N ILE A 15 14.06 5.84 -14.36
CA ILE A 15 13.43 6.15 -13.06
C ILE A 15 13.32 7.66 -12.86
N CYS A 16 14.38 8.42 -13.13
CA CYS A 16 14.36 9.89 -12.98
C CYS A 16 13.33 10.55 -13.89
N ILE A 17 13.32 10.21 -15.19
CA ILE A 17 12.35 10.75 -16.13
C ILE A 17 10.93 10.30 -15.75
N GLY A 18 10.76 9.03 -15.39
CA GLY A 18 9.48 8.48 -14.92
C GLY A 18 8.94 9.22 -13.71
N PHE A 19 9.79 9.51 -12.72
CA PHE A 19 9.39 10.26 -11.53
C PHE A 19 9.05 11.73 -11.84
N ILE A 20 9.84 12.39 -12.69
CA ILE A 20 9.55 13.77 -13.13
C ILE A 20 8.19 13.82 -13.84
N ILE A 21 7.96 12.92 -14.80
CA ILE A 21 6.70 12.85 -15.55
C ILE A 21 5.54 12.47 -14.60
N GLY A 22 5.76 11.54 -13.68
CA GLY A 22 4.76 11.07 -12.72
C GLY A 22 4.22 12.15 -11.81
N ASN A 23 5.07 13.12 -11.43
CA ASN A 23 4.68 14.25 -10.59
C ASN A 23 3.91 15.36 -11.34
N ILE A 24 3.87 15.33 -12.66
CA ILE A 24 3.11 16.31 -13.45
C ILE A 24 1.62 16.05 -13.25
N LYS A 25 0.90 17.07 -12.75
CA LYS A 25 -0.55 17.01 -12.55
C LYS A 25 -1.27 17.46 -13.80
N ILE A 26 -2.04 16.56 -14.41
CA ILE A 26 -2.91 16.86 -15.55
C ILE A 26 -4.36 16.77 -15.06
N ALA A 27 -5.10 17.86 -15.17
CA ALA A 27 -6.50 17.95 -14.76
C ALA A 27 -6.77 17.51 -13.29
N GLY A 28 -5.79 17.76 -12.41
CA GLY A 28 -5.85 17.42 -10.97
C GLY A 28 -5.38 16.01 -10.62
N VAL A 29 -4.92 15.22 -11.59
CA VAL A 29 -4.41 13.85 -11.36
C VAL A 29 -2.97 13.72 -11.84
N SER A 30 -2.17 12.98 -11.07
CA SER A 30 -0.80 12.58 -11.40
C SER A 30 -0.74 11.07 -11.65
N LEU A 31 0.13 10.64 -12.56
CA LEU A 31 0.41 9.22 -12.80
C LEU A 31 1.30 8.60 -11.70
N ASP A 32 1.98 9.46 -10.93
CA ASP A 32 2.85 9.06 -9.82
C ASP A 32 3.90 8.00 -10.25
N ILE A 33 4.26 7.08 -9.37
CA ILE A 33 5.22 5.99 -9.60
C ILE A 33 4.87 5.17 -10.87
N SER A 34 3.59 5.04 -11.22
CA SER A 34 3.17 4.30 -12.42
C SER A 34 3.75 4.87 -13.71
N ALA A 35 4.09 6.16 -13.77
CA ALA A 35 4.74 6.79 -14.93
C ALA A 35 6.09 6.14 -15.29
N ILE A 36 6.78 5.55 -14.32
CA ILE A 36 8.07 4.86 -14.54
C ILE A 36 7.91 3.70 -15.51
N ILE A 37 6.79 2.95 -15.46
CA ILE A 37 6.54 1.82 -16.36
C ILE A 37 6.33 2.30 -17.81
N PHE A 38 5.65 3.44 -18.01
CA PHE A 38 5.47 4.01 -19.35
C PHE A 38 6.79 4.44 -19.98
N VAL A 39 7.64 5.09 -19.18
CA VAL A 39 8.99 5.48 -19.62
C VAL A 39 9.83 4.23 -19.89
N ALA A 40 9.80 3.24 -18.99
CA ALA A 40 10.51 1.98 -19.19
C ALA A 40 10.08 1.25 -20.47
N LEU A 41 8.77 1.24 -20.77
CA LEU A 41 8.23 0.65 -22.00
C LEU A 41 8.72 1.41 -23.25
N PHE A 42 8.75 2.75 -23.20
CA PHE A 42 9.26 3.58 -24.29
C PHE A 42 10.75 3.29 -24.58
N PHE A 43 11.59 3.26 -23.55
CA PHE A 43 13.01 2.92 -23.70
C PHE A 43 13.22 1.46 -24.09
N GLY A 44 12.41 0.54 -23.56
CA GLY A 44 12.43 -0.88 -23.92
C GLY A 44 12.09 -1.13 -25.39
N HIS A 45 11.12 -0.38 -25.94
CA HIS A 45 10.81 -0.40 -27.38
C HIS A 45 12.00 0.02 -28.25
N HIS A 46 12.84 0.94 -27.76
CA HIS A 46 14.08 1.36 -28.42
C HIS A 46 15.27 0.41 -28.18
N GLY A 47 15.03 -0.77 -27.58
CA GLY A 47 16.04 -1.82 -27.39
C GLY A 47 16.91 -1.64 -26.15
N VAL A 48 16.52 -0.79 -25.18
CA VAL A 48 17.20 -0.74 -23.89
C VAL A 48 16.85 -1.98 -23.08
N VAL A 49 17.86 -2.83 -22.83
CA VAL A 49 17.71 -4.07 -22.05
C VAL A 49 18.37 -3.89 -20.69
N ILE A 50 17.61 -4.18 -19.64
CA ILE A 50 18.08 -4.16 -18.25
C ILE A 50 18.36 -5.60 -17.78
N PRO A 51 19.45 -5.85 -17.03
CA PRO A 51 19.76 -7.15 -16.48
C PRO A 51 18.60 -7.76 -15.68
N PRO A 52 18.24 -9.04 -15.89
CA PRO A 52 17.12 -9.69 -15.20
C PRO A 52 17.20 -9.63 -13.67
N ILE A 53 18.43 -9.65 -13.13
CA ILE A 53 18.70 -9.55 -11.69
C ILE A 53 18.06 -8.32 -11.04
N ILE A 54 17.97 -7.19 -11.75
CA ILE A 54 17.32 -5.97 -11.24
C ILE A 54 15.82 -6.20 -11.04
N GLY A 55 15.16 -6.87 -11.99
CA GLY A 55 13.75 -7.21 -11.89
C GLY A 55 13.49 -8.16 -10.71
N THR A 56 14.32 -9.20 -10.56
CA THR A 56 14.23 -10.14 -9.44
C THR A 56 14.42 -9.45 -8.09
N LEU A 57 15.46 -8.61 -7.95
CA LEU A 57 15.70 -7.86 -6.72
C LEU A 57 14.54 -6.90 -6.40
N GLY A 58 14.06 -6.16 -7.39
CA GLY A 58 12.92 -5.24 -7.23
C GLY A 58 11.65 -5.97 -6.78
N LEU A 59 11.37 -7.13 -7.37
CA LEU A 59 10.24 -7.96 -7.00
C LEU A 59 10.35 -8.52 -5.57
N ILE A 60 11.52 -9.03 -5.18
CA ILE A 60 11.76 -9.54 -3.82
C ILE A 60 11.55 -8.42 -2.79
N LEU A 61 12.14 -7.25 -3.03
CA LEU A 61 11.96 -6.09 -2.16
C LEU A 61 10.49 -5.67 -2.08
N PHE A 62 9.78 -5.64 -3.21
CA PHE A 62 8.36 -5.30 -3.27
C PHE A 62 7.50 -6.26 -2.46
N ILE A 63 7.63 -7.58 -2.66
CA ILE A 63 6.85 -8.60 -1.93
C ILE A 63 7.19 -8.55 -0.43
N TYR A 64 8.47 -8.40 -0.08
CA TYR A 64 8.91 -8.29 1.31
C TYR A 64 8.30 -7.07 2.01
N THR A 65 8.35 -5.90 1.38
CA THR A 65 7.79 -4.68 1.93
C THR A 65 6.27 -4.78 2.12
N ILE A 66 5.54 -5.32 1.13
CA ILE A 66 4.09 -5.55 1.27
C ILE A 66 3.80 -6.52 2.42
N GLY A 67 4.55 -7.62 2.54
CA GLY A 67 4.37 -8.59 3.61
C GLY A 67 4.58 -7.99 5.00
N MET A 68 5.63 -7.17 5.15
CA MET A 68 5.94 -6.48 6.41
C MET A 68 4.90 -5.40 6.77
N GLN A 69 4.41 -4.63 5.79
CA GLN A 69 3.40 -3.59 6.03
C GLN A 69 2.01 -4.16 6.30
N ALA A 70 1.60 -5.20 5.57
CA ALA A 70 0.29 -5.80 5.71
C ALA A 70 0.18 -6.70 6.96
N GLY A 71 1.29 -7.24 7.46
CA GLY A 71 1.33 -8.20 8.56
C GLY A 71 0.60 -7.78 9.85
N PRO A 72 0.94 -6.62 10.46
CA PRO A 72 0.42 -6.21 11.78
C PRO A 72 -1.10 -6.01 11.88
N GLY A 73 -1.81 -5.87 10.75
CA GLY A 73 -3.27 -5.67 10.70
C GLY A 73 -4.04 -6.68 9.87
N PHE A 74 -3.35 -7.67 9.26
CA PHE A 74 -3.97 -8.61 8.33
C PHE A 74 -5.09 -9.43 8.99
N PHE A 75 -4.80 -10.07 10.12
CA PHE A 75 -5.76 -10.96 10.78
C PHE A 75 -6.97 -10.20 11.34
N ASP A 76 -6.77 -9.01 11.88
CA ASP A 76 -7.85 -8.18 12.41
C ASP A 76 -8.75 -7.67 11.28
N SER A 77 -8.16 -7.22 10.17
CA SER A 77 -8.91 -6.79 8.98
C SER A 77 -9.65 -7.97 8.34
N PHE A 78 -9.01 -9.13 8.27
CA PHE A 78 -9.63 -10.35 7.74
C PHE A 78 -10.77 -10.86 8.63
N ARG A 79 -10.67 -10.76 9.95
CA ARG A 79 -11.79 -11.10 10.85
C ARG A 79 -12.98 -10.15 10.68
N LYS A 80 -12.73 -8.86 10.53
CA LYS A 80 -13.79 -7.85 10.39
C LYS A 80 -14.44 -7.86 9.01
N GLN A 81 -13.64 -7.95 7.95
CA GLN A 81 -14.09 -7.73 6.57
C GLN A 81 -13.73 -8.85 5.59
N GLY A 82 -13.07 -9.92 6.04
CA GLY A 82 -12.49 -10.94 5.16
C GLY A 82 -13.51 -11.63 4.26
N ARG A 83 -14.74 -11.87 4.71
CA ARG A 83 -15.80 -12.44 3.85
C ARG A 83 -16.14 -11.51 2.68
N ALA A 84 -16.32 -10.22 2.94
CA ALA A 84 -16.63 -9.24 1.90
C ALA A 84 -15.46 -9.09 0.92
N LEU A 85 -14.23 -9.00 1.44
CA LEU A 85 -13.00 -8.92 0.64
C LEU A 85 -12.79 -10.17 -0.22
N MET A 86 -13.02 -11.38 0.31
CA MET A 86 -12.91 -12.63 -0.44
C MET A 86 -13.94 -12.74 -1.57
N VAL A 87 -15.20 -12.37 -1.31
CA VAL A 87 -16.25 -12.41 -2.34
C VAL A 87 -15.92 -11.42 -3.45
N LEU A 88 -15.56 -10.17 -3.09
CA LEU A 88 -15.19 -9.15 -4.08
C LEU A 88 -13.97 -9.57 -4.90
N THR A 89 -12.93 -10.06 -4.25
CA THR A 89 -11.70 -10.53 -4.91
C THR A 89 -11.99 -11.68 -5.86
N THR A 90 -12.79 -12.66 -5.42
CA THR A 90 -13.21 -13.79 -6.27
C THR A 90 -13.96 -13.31 -7.50
N ILE A 91 -14.93 -12.40 -7.35
CA ILE A 91 -15.68 -11.85 -8.48
C ILE A 91 -14.75 -11.14 -9.48
N VAL A 92 -13.83 -10.30 -8.97
CA VAL A 92 -12.87 -9.57 -9.82
C VAL A 92 -11.94 -10.54 -10.57
N ILE A 93 -11.35 -11.52 -9.88
CA ILE A 93 -10.45 -12.48 -10.51
C ILE A 93 -11.17 -13.35 -11.54
N VAL A 94 -12.34 -13.88 -11.19
CA VAL A 94 -13.12 -14.75 -12.10
C VAL A 94 -13.58 -13.97 -13.32
N SER A 95 -14.09 -12.75 -13.14
CA SER A 95 -14.53 -11.91 -14.27
C SER A 95 -13.37 -11.52 -15.17
N ALA A 96 -12.24 -11.06 -14.62
CA ALA A 96 -11.05 -10.73 -15.40
C ALA A 96 -10.48 -11.95 -16.12
N SER A 97 -10.46 -13.11 -15.47
CA SER A 97 -10.00 -14.37 -16.09
C SER A 97 -10.92 -14.81 -17.22
N LEU A 98 -12.24 -14.69 -17.04
CA LEU A 98 -13.22 -15.02 -18.08
C LEU A 98 -13.07 -14.09 -19.29
N ILE A 99 -12.95 -12.78 -19.06
CA ILE A 99 -12.73 -11.80 -20.12
C ILE A 99 -11.42 -12.09 -20.87
N THR A 100 -10.34 -12.39 -20.14
CA THR A 100 -9.05 -12.75 -20.74
C THR A 100 -9.15 -14.04 -21.54
N PHE A 101 -9.84 -15.06 -21.03
CA PHE A 101 -10.05 -16.32 -21.73
C PHE A 101 -10.84 -16.14 -23.02
N ILE A 102 -11.92 -15.35 -22.98
CA ILE A 102 -12.71 -15.00 -24.16
C ILE A 102 -11.83 -14.26 -25.18
N ALA A 103 -11.06 -13.27 -24.73
CA ALA A 103 -10.15 -12.53 -25.61
C ALA A 103 -9.10 -13.45 -26.24
N PHE A 104 -8.49 -14.34 -25.45
CA PHE A 104 -7.54 -15.35 -25.93
C PHE A 104 -8.17 -16.24 -27.02
N TYR A 105 -9.37 -16.76 -26.77
CA TYR A 105 -10.06 -17.65 -27.72
C TYR A 105 -10.36 -16.97 -29.07
N TYR A 106 -10.80 -15.71 -29.06
CA TYR A 106 -11.15 -14.99 -30.30
C TYR A 106 -9.96 -14.38 -31.04
N THR A 107 -8.90 -13.99 -30.32
CA THR A 107 -7.74 -13.30 -30.92
C THR A 107 -6.59 -14.24 -31.27
N GLY A 108 -6.55 -15.44 -30.70
CA GLY A 108 -5.47 -16.41 -30.93
C GLY A 108 -4.10 -15.96 -30.40
N ILE A 109 -4.06 -15.00 -29.47
CA ILE A 109 -2.81 -14.57 -28.84
C ILE A 109 -2.17 -15.71 -28.05
N GLU A 110 -0.85 -15.67 -27.89
CA GLU A 110 -0.13 -16.70 -27.11
C GLU A 110 -0.56 -16.69 -25.64
N MET A 111 -0.65 -17.88 -25.04
CA MET A 111 -1.08 -18.04 -23.65
C MET A 111 -0.23 -17.23 -22.65
N PRO A 112 1.11 -17.18 -22.73
CA PRO A 112 1.91 -16.31 -21.88
C PRO A 112 1.55 -14.83 -22.00
N VAL A 113 1.27 -14.35 -23.22
CA VAL A 113 0.84 -12.96 -23.45
C VAL A 113 -0.53 -12.71 -22.81
N ALA A 114 -1.48 -13.65 -22.94
CA ALA A 114 -2.80 -13.54 -22.31
C ALA A 114 -2.71 -13.47 -20.77
N ILE A 115 -1.86 -14.30 -20.15
CA ILE A 115 -1.61 -14.26 -18.71
C ILE A 115 -0.95 -12.94 -18.29
N GLY A 116 -0.01 -12.44 -19.11
CA GLY A 116 0.56 -11.11 -18.95
C GLY A 116 -0.50 -10.01 -18.99
N LEU A 117 -1.41 -10.04 -19.96
CA LEU A 117 -2.51 -9.08 -20.07
C LEU A 117 -3.43 -9.12 -18.83
N LEU A 118 -3.77 -10.31 -18.33
CA LEU A 118 -4.57 -10.48 -17.11
C LEU A 118 -3.89 -9.84 -15.90
N THR A 119 -2.63 -10.18 -15.66
CA THR A 119 -1.87 -9.66 -14.51
C THR A 119 -1.61 -8.17 -14.61
N GLY A 120 -1.37 -7.64 -15.83
CA GLY A 120 -1.21 -6.22 -16.10
C GLY A 120 -2.50 -5.43 -15.92
N ALA A 121 -3.64 -5.93 -16.43
CA ALA A 121 -4.94 -5.29 -16.28
C ALA A 121 -5.38 -5.23 -14.82
N LEU A 122 -5.08 -6.27 -14.04
CA LEU A 122 -5.30 -6.31 -12.59
C LEU A 122 -4.22 -5.56 -11.80
N THR A 123 -3.21 -4.99 -12.47
CA THR A 123 -2.04 -4.34 -11.84
C THR A 123 -1.36 -5.20 -10.77
N SER A 124 -1.42 -6.52 -10.92
CA SER A 124 -0.98 -7.49 -9.92
C SER A 124 0.46 -7.95 -10.20
N THR A 125 1.42 -7.19 -9.67
CA THR A 125 2.85 -7.52 -9.77
C THR A 125 3.22 -8.89 -9.14
N PRO A 126 2.63 -9.32 -8.01
CA PRO A 126 2.85 -10.68 -7.50
C PRO A 126 2.26 -11.75 -8.42
N GLY A 127 1.15 -11.45 -9.11
CA GLY A 127 0.57 -12.33 -10.12
C GLY A 127 1.49 -12.49 -11.34
N LEU A 128 2.10 -11.38 -11.81
CA LEU A 128 3.12 -11.41 -12.86
C LEU A 128 4.29 -12.30 -12.45
N ALA A 129 4.80 -12.11 -11.23
CA ALA A 129 5.91 -12.90 -10.69
C ALA A 129 5.59 -14.40 -10.66
N ALA A 130 4.45 -14.77 -10.09
CA ALA A 130 4.02 -16.15 -10.02
C ALA A 130 3.85 -16.77 -11.41
N ALA A 131 3.36 -16.00 -12.38
CA ALA A 131 3.20 -16.47 -13.75
C ALA A 131 4.54 -16.65 -14.48
N ILE A 132 5.51 -15.75 -14.27
CA ILE A 132 6.88 -15.91 -14.80
C ILE A 132 7.53 -17.16 -14.21
N ASP A 133 7.48 -17.32 -12.88
CA ASP A 133 8.07 -18.46 -12.17
C ASP A 133 7.45 -19.80 -12.61
N ALA A 134 6.14 -19.80 -12.91
CA ALA A 134 5.44 -21.01 -13.35
C ALA A 134 5.66 -21.38 -14.83
N THR A 135 6.15 -20.48 -15.68
CA THR A 135 6.20 -20.69 -17.15
C THR A 135 7.55 -20.44 -17.79
N ASP A 136 8.49 -19.80 -17.09
CA ASP A 136 9.78 -19.32 -17.61
C ASP A 136 9.67 -18.48 -18.90
N SER A 137 8.51 -17.87 -19.15
CA SER A 137 8.25 -17.15 -20.40
C SER A 137 8.42 -15.63 -20.24
N PRO A 138 9.36 -14.99 -20.99
CA PRO A 138 9.52 -13.54 -20.96
C PRO A 138 8.33 -12.80 -21.57
N LEU A 139 7.50 -13.48 -22.37
CA LEU A 139 6.31 -12.93 -23.03
C LEU A 139 5.25 -12.43 -22.03
N ILE A 140 5.25 -12.97 -20.81
CA ILE A 140 4.34 -12.51 -19.75
C ILE A 140 4.64 -11.07 -19.36
N SER A 141 5.92 -10.71 -19.26
CA SER A 141 6.35 -9.33 -18.95
C SER A 141 5.91 -8.36 -20.05
N ILE A 142 5.91 -8.82 -21.31
CA ILE A 142 5.44 -8.03 -22.45
C ILE A 142 3.93 -7.80 -22.33
N GLY A 143 3.13 -8.86 -22.11
CA GLY A 143 1.68 -8.74 -21.92
C GLY A 143 1.32 -7.84 -20.75
N TYR A 144 2.03 -7.97 -19.62
CA TYR A 144 1.86 -7.11 -18.46
C TYR A 144 2.13 -5.64 -18.80
N GLY A 145 3.25 -5.36 -19.47
CA GLY A 145 3.62 -4.00 -19.88
C GLY A 145 2.59 -3.34 -20.81
N ILE A 146 1.91 -4.13 -21.65
CA ILE A 146 0.84 -3.64 -22.54
C ILE A 146 -0.43 -3.30 -21.74
N ALA A 147 -0.87 -4.18 -20.84
CA ALA A 147 -2.13 -4.00 -20.12
C ALA A 147 -2.06 -3.04 -18.93
N TYR A 148 -0.89 -2.91 -18.30
CA TYR A 148 -0.68 -2.10 -17.09
C TYR A 148 -1.12 -0.63 -17.27
N PRO A 149 -0.74 0.08 -18.35
CA PRO A 149 -1.28 1.40 -18.69
C PRO A 149 -2.79 1.53 -18.57
N PHE A 150 -3.52 0.58 -19.15
CA PHE A 150 -4.98 0.60 -19.19
C PHE A 150 -5.58 0.31 -17.81
N GLY A 151 -4.95 -0.56 -17.02
CA GLY A 151 -5.32 -0.81 -15.62
C GLY A 151 -5.21 0.46 -14.79
N VAL A 152 -4.03 1.12 -14.81
CA VAL A 152 -3.79 2.36 -14.05
C VAL A 152 -4.72 3.48 -14.48
N ILE A 153 -4.84 3.74 -15.78
CA ILE A 153 -5.73 4.79 -16.31
C ILE A 153 -7.19 4.49 -15.95
N GLY A 154 -7.60 3.21 -16.03
CA GLY A 154 -8.94 2.77 -15.67
C GLY A 154 -9.26 3.04 -14.20
N VAL A 155 -8.37 2.67 -13.28
CA VAL A 155 -8.53 2.93 -11.84
C VAL A 155 -8.59 4.44 -11.57
N ILE A 156 -7.69 5.22 -12.16
CA ILE A 156 -7.67 6.68 -12.03
C ILE A 156 -9.00 7.31 -12.48
N LEU A 157 -9.49 6.91 -13.65
CA LEU A 157 -10.75 7.42 -14.18
C LEU A 157 -11.93 6.99 -13.31
N PHE A 158 -11.94 5.73 -12.85
CA PHE A 158 -12.97 5.21 -11.97
C PHE A 158 -13.03 6.01 -10.66
N VAL A 159 -11.91 6.20 -9.96
CA VAL A 159 -11.85 6.97 -8.71
C VAL A 159 -12.34 8.42 -8.91
N ARG A 160 -12.07 9.00 -10.08
CA ARG A 160 -12.52 10.37 -10.41
C ARG A 160 -14.01 10.46 -10.76
N LEU A 161 -14.53 9.48 -11.50
CA LEU A 161 -15.90 9.47 -11.99
C LEU A 161 -16.87 8.94 -10.94
N TYR A 162 -16.45 8.01 -10.10
CA TYR A 162 -17.30 7.35 -9.12
C TYR A 162 -18.03 8.34 -8.20
N PRO A 163 -17.35 9.31 -7.52
CA PRO A 163 -18.04 10.30 -6.68
C PRO A 163 -19.01 11.20 -7.46
N LYS A 164 -18.70 11.51 -8.72
CA LYS A 164 -19.58 12.30 -9.58
C LYS A 164 -20.84 11.53 -9.98
N ILE A 165 -20.70 10.23 -10.26
CA ILE A 165 -21.81 9.35 -10.64
C ILE A 165 -22.72 9.10 -9.43
N THR A 166 -22.14 8.77 -8.28
CA THR A 166 -22.90 8.47 -7.05
C THR A 166 -23.37 9.72 -6.31
N ARG A 167 -22.94 10.92 -6.75
CA ARG A 167 -23.11 12.19 -6.03
C ARG A 167 -22.65 12.10 -4.56
N ALA A 168 -21.68 11.23 -4.29
CA ALA A 168 -21.17 11.02 -2.95
C ALA A 168 -20.37 12.25 -2.50
N ASN A 169 -20.63 12.70 -1.28
CA ASN A 169 -19.82 13.74 -0.66
C ASN A 169 -18.58 13.09 -0.05
N VAL A 170 -17.46 13.14 -0.78
CA VAL A 170 -16.19 12.52 -0.37
C VAL A 170 -15.72 13.03 0.99
N LYS A 171 -15.91 14.33 1.27
CA LYS A 171 -15.52 14.93 2.56
C LYS A 171 -16.34 14.37 3.72
N ALA A 172 -17.64 14.18 3.53
CA ALA A 172 -18.50 13.60 4.57
C ALA A 172 -18.14 12.12 4.84
N ALA A 173 -17.79 11.36 3.79
CA ALA A 173 -17.34 9.98 3.94
C ALA A 173 -15.96 9.88 4.64
N GLU A 174 -15.06 10.83 4.37
CA GLU A 174 -13.78 10.97 5.05
C GLU A 174 -13.97 11.26 6.55
N ASP A 175 -14.80 12.25 6.89
CA ASP A 175 -15.12 12.60 8.29
C ASP A 175 -15.75 11.42 9.06
N GLU A 176 -16.58 10.61 8.40
CA GLU A 176 -17.21 9.43 9.01
C GLU A 176 -16.23 8.28 9.20
N TYR A 177 -15.34 8.06 8.23
CA TYR A 177 -14.26 7.07 8.34
C TYR A 177 -13.26 7.43 9.45
N GLU A 178 -12.88 8.71 9.60
CA GLU A 178 -12.03 9.15 10.70
C GLU A 178 -12.68 8.84 12.06
N LYS A 179 -13.97 9.15 12.22
CA LYS A 179 -14.71 8.84 13.46
C LYS A 179 -14.75 7.35 13.78
N GLU A 180 -14.97 6.49 12.77
CA GLU A 180 -14.93 5.04 12.95
C GLU A 180 -13.51 4.53 13.28
N SER A 181 -12.47 5.09 12.64
CA SER A 181 -11.07 4.70 12.89
C SER A 181 -10.64 5.03 14.33
N HIS A 182 -11.00 6.21 14.85
CA HIS A 182 -10.74 6.62 16.24
C HIS A 182 -11.49 5.75 17.28
N SER A 183 -12.57 5.07 16.90
CA SER A 183 -13.31 4.19 17.81
C SER A 183 -12.57 2.87 18.11
N GLY A 184 -11.68 2.44 17.22
CA GLY A 184 -10.92 1.18 17.35
C GLY A 184 -9.59 1.31 18.11
N PHE A 185 -8.99 2.50 18.09
CA PHE A 185 -7.75 2.83 18.78
C PHE A 185 -7.93 4.18 19.49
N PRO A 186 -8.41 4.21 20.75
CA PRO A 186 -8.57 5.46 21.47
C PRO A 186 -7.21 6.16 21.55
N ASP A 187 -7.17 7.45 21.21
CA ASP A 187 -5.95 8.24 21.29
C ASP A 187 -5.32 8.10 22.68
N ILE A 188 -4.03 7.78 22.73
CA ILE A 188 -3.28 7.76 24.00
C ILE A 188 -3.07 9.21 24.42
N LEU A 189 -4.03 9.75 25.17
CA LEU A 189 -3.97 11.10 25.72
C LEU A 189 -2.98 11.13 26.89
N SER A 190 -1.78 11.67 26.64
CA SER A 190 -0.83 12.01 27.71
C SER A 190 -1.14 13.41 28.24
N ARG A 191 -1.37 13.53 29.55
CA ARG A 191 -1.59 14.79 30.25
C ARG A 191 -0.72 14.85 31.49
N THR A 192 -0.13 16.02 31.72
CA THR A 192 0.63 16.33 32.93
C THR A 192 -0.30 17.04 33.91
N PHE A 193 -0.39 16.53 35.13
CA PHE A 193 -1.19 17.13 36.19
C PHE A 193 -0.28 17.51 37.34
N GLN A 194 -0.48 18.72 37.87
CA GLN A 194 0.10 19.14 39.13
C GLN A 194 -0.80 18.64 40.26
N VAL A 195 -0.17 18.12 41.32
CA VAL A 195 -0.87 17.53 42.45
C VAL A 195 -0.88 18.56 43.58
N ASP A 196 -2.00 19.26 43.78
CA ASP A 196 -2.13 20.34 44.77
C ASP A 196 -2.87 19.93 46.05
N ASN A 197 -3.37 18.70 46.14
CA ASN A 197 -4.16 18.25 47.28
C ASN A 197 -3.24 17.82 48.43
N GLU A 198 -3.39 18.47 49.60
CA GLU A 198 -2.60 18.15 50.79
C GLU A 198 -2.99 16.81 51.45
N ALA A 199 -4.21 16.30 51.22
CA ALA A 199 -4.73 15.07 51.83
C ALA A 199 -4.12 13.77 51.28
N ILE A 200 -3.23 13.88 50.30
CA ILE A 200 -2.52 12.78 49.64
C ILE A 200 -1.01 12.79 49.92
N LEU A 201 -0.54 13.74 50.74
CA LEU A 201 0.82 13.74 51.28
C LEU A 201 1.06 12.44 52.07
N ASN A 202 2.25 11.85 51.89
CA ASN A 202 2.70 10.58 52.48
C ASN A 202 1.90 9.32 52.08
N LYS A 203 1.05 9.39 51.06
CA LYS A 203 0.40 8.19 50.49
C LYS A 203 1.18 7.65 49.31
N SER A 204 1.27 6.33 49.20
CA SER A 204 1.83 5.69 48.02
C SER A 204 0.85 5.78 46.84
N ILE A 205 1.37 5.76 45.62
CA ILE A 205 0.56 5.72 44.39
C ILE A 205 -0.41 4.52 44.38
N LYS A 206 -0.01 3.41 45.02
CA LYS A 206 -0.83 2.20 45.16
C LYS A 206 -2.04 2.45 46.05
N GLU A 207 -1.88 3.22 47.14
CA GLU A 207 -2.97 3.59 48.05
C GLU A 207 -3.96 4.56 47.40
N LEU A 208 -3.47 5.45 46.53
CA LEU A 208 -4.31 6.40 45.81
C LEU A 208 -5.20 5.73 44.75
N LYS A 209 -4.92 4.48 44.37
CA LYS A 209 -5.73 3.68 43.42
C LYS A 209 -6.10 4.43 42.13
N ILE A 210 -5.20 5.29 41.63
CA ILE A 210 -5.44 6.19 40.50
C ILE A 210 -5.92 5.42 39.26
N ARG A 211 -5.32 4.26 38.98
CA ARG A 211 -5.71 3.38 37.87
C ARG A 211 -7.15 2.89 37.99
N SER A 212 -7.60 2.56 39.20
CA SER A 212 -8.98 2.11 39.44
C SER A 212 -9.98 3.27 39.36
N MET A 213 -9.57 4.48 39.73
CA MET A 213 -10.43 5.68 39.69
C MET A 213 -10.58 6.26 38.28
N THR A 214 -9.52 6.21 37.46
CA THR A 214 -9.45 6.97 36.20
C THR A 214 -9.21 6.08 34.97
N GLY A 215 -8.81 4.82 35.15
CA GLY A 215 -8.33 3.98 34.06
C GLY A 215 -6.96 4.37 33.51
N ALA A 216 -6.37 5.49 33.95
CA ALA A 216 -5.11 6.00 33.45
C ALA A 216 -3.90 5.23 33.99
N VAL A 217 -2.84 5.15 33.19
CA VAL A 217 -1.54 4.61 33.58
C VAL A 217 -0.58 5.77 33.83
N ILE A 218 0.03 5.80 35.01
CA ILE A 218 1.04 6.81 35.35
C ILE A 218 2.34 6.42 34.67
N SER A 219 2.76 7.22 33.69
CA SER A 219 4.01 6.98 32.95
C SER A 219 5.25 7.49 33.69
N ARG A 220 5.11 8.59 34.44
CA ARG A 220 6.23 9.30 35.10
C ARG A 220 5.72 10.13 36.27
N ILE A 221 6.51 10.21 37.32
CA ILE A 221 6.26 11.04 38.51
C ILE A 221 7.42 12.01 38.64
N LEU A 222 7.13 13.30 38.79
CA LEU A 222 8.13 14.32 39.07
C LEU A 222 8.00 14.71 40.54
N HIS A 223 9.05 14.50 41.32
CA HIS A 223 9.10 14.88 42.73
C HIS A 223 10.43 15.60 43.00
N GLU A 224 10.37 16.81 43.56
CA GLU A 224 11.56 17.64 43.87
C GLU A 224 12.55 17.81 42.69
N GLY A 225 12.04 17.84 41.46
CA GLY A 225 12.85 17.99 40.24
C GLY A 225 13.42 16.67 39.69
N GLU A 226 13.25 15.55 40.40
CA GLU A 226 13.62 14.22 39.91
C GLU A 226 12.43 13.49 39.31
N SER A 227 12.64 12.98 38.09
CA SER A 227 11.62 12.23 37.37
C SER A 227 11.84 10.73 37.57
N VAL A 228 10.87 10.05 38.18
CA VAL A 228 10.92 8.62 38.45
C VAL A 228 9.87 7.88 37.60
N ILE A 229 10.25 6.71 37.06
CA ILE A 229 9.32 5.78 36.44
C ILE A 229 8.76 4.87 37.54
N PRO A 230 7.44 4.82 37.76
CA PRO A 230 6.86 3.99 38.82
C PRO A 230 7.11 2.50 38.53
N ALA A 231 7.94 1.86 39.34
CA ALA A 231 8.23 0.43 39.26
C ALA A 231 7.28 -0.38 40.17
N PRO A 232 6.94 -1.64 39.83
CA PRO A 232 6.02 -2.47 40.64
C PRO A 232 6.48 -2.76 42.08
N ALA A 233 7.75 -2.49 42.39
CA ALA A 233 8.41 -2.86 43.66
C ALA A 233 8.68 -1.68 44.61
N ALA A 234 8.36 -0.44 44.22
CA ALA A 234 8.48 0.73 45.09
C ALA A 234 7.07 1.24 45.44
N SER A 235 6.43 0.55 46.37
CA SER A 235 5.14 0.92 46.97
C SER A 235 5.29 1.02 48.48
#